data_AF-A0A3P8KXE3-F1
#
_entry.id   AF-A0A3P8KXE3-F1
#
_cell.length_a   1.000
_cell.length_b   1.000
_cell.length_c   1.000
_cell.angle_alpha   90.00
_cell.angle_beta   90.00
_cell.angle_gamma   90.00
#
_symmetry.space_group_name_H-M   'P 1'
#
loop_
_entity.id
_entity.type
_entity.pdbx_description
1 polymer ?
#
loop_
_entity_poly.entity_id
_entity_poly.type
_entity_poly.pdbx_seq_one_letter_code
_entity_poly.pdbx_strand_id
1 'polypeptide(L)'
;MKKSFNTNHRDSTEYELNKKINIEKIVFYLKKGFTARRIHSLIGDGSSGISYSTIRRYIKQIRECEKENATSIVMYSHGNLNNKNAEKDFNNEIEKAITNMKLKDKEYFKDRDENKFSVPFNHFFKNKDEDKLKEKMCLTTFINKCNMTGYVKPTQHKKTRRNVRNYLIALTKTEDKNINKKQLYIKIKSIDNMENVKRLPRTMNSVKFEFGEQVQADACYEAWIKELDNFHIYTIVETSSKMLVSIYAEKEETTTGYMKLFELLYRAFGIPMSVRTDKRTCFSYKGNDTELARQIIKKGTEVSSASYGEFKPDVERTNRTLQPWLIIFLRDNNIKTIDQINENALLIINKYNEHFNKKIGDKLNFFIKPKDEMDTKLYLSIDRKFNNGVIQFQNKFYIPVTDDNKYKIIQNGVELRFVHNSNNEYFFIINNKLFKARILRDDELTEFQKFCKTFHLFYDDKRSECLYRAAKASKDFLPYLRKLIDDISNTSNCSNELLKENLNMAELIYKSLSDNYKLLLDSVEKTASN
;
A
#
# COMPACT_ATOMS: atom_id res chain seq x y z
N MET A 1 -32.62 -83.56 -1.62
CA MET A 1 -31.57 -83.27 -0.61
C MET A 1 -30.57 -82.27 -1.18
N LYS A 2 -30.47 -81.11 -0.51
CA LYS A 2 -29.45 -80.03 -0.51
C LYS A 2 -28.44 -79.89 -1.67
N LYS A 3 -28.40 -78.66 -2.22
CA LYS A 3 -27.20 -77.81 -2.47
C LYS A 3 -27.68 -76.36 -2.70
N SER A 4 -27.97 -75.62 -1.62
CA SER A 4 -27.16 -74.50 -1.07
C SER A 4 -27.03 -73.28 -1.99
N PHE A 5 -27.80 -72.23 -1.66
CA PHE A 5 -27.52 -70.84 -2.01
C PHE A 5 -26.14 -70.45 -1.44
N ASN A 6 -25.27 -69.84 -2.25
CA ASN A 6 -24.11 -69.12 -1.75
C ASN A 6 -24.00 -67.74 -2.39
N THR A 7 -24.09 -66.74 -1.52
CA THR A 7 -24.00 -65.31 -1.74
C THR A 7 -22.55 -64.88 -1.86
N ASN A 8 -22.14 -64.26 -2.97
CA ASN A 8 -20.89 -63.48 -3.04
C ASN A 8 -21.22 -61.98 -3.13
N HIS A 9 -21.52 -61.40 -1.96
CA HIS A 9 -21.50 -59.96 -1.70
C HIS A 9 -20.26 -59.66 -0.83
N ARG A 10 -19.09 -59.38 -1.43
CA ARG A 10 -17.93 -58.93 -0.62
C ARG A 10 -17.04 -57.80 -1.16
N ASP A 11 -17.15 -57.35 -2.41
CA ASP A 11 -16.32 -56.24 -2.89
C ASP A 11 -17.17 -55.17 -3.61
N SER A 12 -17.94 -54.39 -2.87
CA SER A 12 -18.62 -53.21 -3.42
C SER A 12 -18.40 -52.02 -2.51
N THR A 13 -17.84 -50.94 -3.04
CA THR A 13 -17.63 -49.69 -2.28
C THR A 13 -18.96 -49.12 -1.80
N GLU A 14 -18.97 -48.38 -0.69
CA GLU A 14 -20.17 -47.69 -0.16
C GLU A 14 -20.85 -46.82 -1.23
N TYR A 15 -20.05 -46.23 -2.13
CA TYR A 15 -20.52 -45.49 -3.29
C TYR A 15 -21.31 -46.35 -4.30
N GLU A 16 -20.80 -47.54 -4.64
CA GLU A 16 -21.45 -48.45 -5.58
C GLU A 16 -22.77 -48.98 -5.04
N LEU A 17 -22.81 -49.29 -3.74
CA LEU A 17 -24.03 -49.72 -3.06
C LEU A 17 -25.08 -48.60 -3.07
N ASN A 18 -24.68 -47.37 -2.72
CA ASN A 18 -25.56 -46.20 -2.76
C ASN A 18 -26.04 -45.88 -4.18
N LYS A 19 -25.15 -45.94 -5.18
CA LYS A 19 -25.49 -45.72 -6.58
C LYS A 19 -26.48 -46.77 -7.09
N LYS A 20 -26.31 -48.04 -6.72
CA LYS A 20 -27.22 -49.13 -7.06
C LYS A 20 -28.62 -48.91 -6.46
N ILE A 21 -28.69 -48.66 -5.16
CA ILE A 21 -29.95 -48.36 -4.45
C ILE A 21 -30.69 -47.20 -5.11
N ASN A 22 -29.95 -46.16 -5.48
CA ASN A 22 -30.51 -44.97 -6.12
C ASN A 22 -31.05 -45.24 -7.52
N ILE A 23 -30.35 -46.05 -8.33
CA ILE A 23 -30.81 -46.45 -9.66
C ILE A 23 -32.05 -47.35 -9.56
N GLU A 24 -32.08 -48.32 -8.64
CA GLU A 24 -33.23 -49.20 -8.42
C GLU A 24 -34.49 -48.41 -8.04
N LYS A 25 -34.37 -47.43 -7.14
CA LYS A 25 -35.46 -46.51 -6.79
C LYS A 25 -35.95 -45.72 -8.02
N ILE A 26 -35.04 -45.22 -8.84
CA ILE A 26 -35.40 -44.47 -10.06
C ILE A 26 -36.11 -45.38 -11.07
N VAL A 27 -35.61 -46.59 -11.32
CA VAL A 27 -36.26 -47.57 -12.23
C VAL A 27 -37.66 -47.92 -11.73
N PHE A 28 -37.83 -48.16 -10.43
CA PHE A 28 -39.13 -48.45 -9.83
C PHE A 28 -40.16 -47.34 -10.12
N TYR A 29 -39.76 -46.08 -9.93
CA TYR A 29 -40.65 -44.94 -10.17
C TYR A 29 -40.85 -44.62 -11.66
N LEU A 30 -39.85 -44.86 -12.50
CA LEU A 30 -39.99 -44.74 -13.96
C LEU A 30 -41.00 -45.74 -14.53
N LYS A 31 -40.97 -47.00 -14.08
CA LYS A 31 -41.95 -48.04 -14.49
C LYS A 31 -43.39 -47.68 -14.09
N LYS A 32 -43.56 -46.84 -13.06
CA LYS A 32 -44.87 -46.29 -12.63
C LYS A 32 -45.28 -45.02 -13.41
N GLY A 33 -44.53 -44.63 -14.44
CA GLY A 33 -44.86 -43.48 -15.30
C GLY A 33 -44.48 -42.11 -14.70
N PHE A 34 -43.72 -42.06 -13.61
CA PHE A 34 -43.37 -40.77 -13.00
C PHE A 34 -42.29 -40.00 -13.77
N THR A 35 -42.49 -38.68 -13.86
CA THR A 35 -41.50 -37.77 -14.46
C THR A 35 -40.29 -37.57 -13.55
N ALA A 36 -39.13 -37.21 -14.13
CA ALA A 36 -37.92 -36.93 -13.36
C ALA A 36 -38.13 -35.90 -12.22
N ARG A 37 -39.01 -34.91 -12.43
CA ARG A 37 -39.36 -33.89 -11.44
C ARG A 37 -40.14 -34.49 -10.26
N ARG A 38 -41.07 -35.41 -10.55
CA ARG A 38 -41.82 -36.14 -9.52
C ARG A 38 -40.95 -37.15 -8.76
N ILE A 39 -40.02 -37.82 -9.45
CA ILE A 39 -39.04 -38.71 -8.82
C ILE A 39 -38.18 -37.92 -7.83
N HIS A 40 -37.67 -36.75 -8.24
CA HIS A 40 -36.87 -35.89 -7.35
C HIS A 40 -37.63 -35.45 -6.09
N SER A 41 -38.92 -35.09 -6.19
CA SER A 41 -39.71 -34.77 -4.98
C SER A 41 -39.91 -35.97 -4.03
N LEU A 42 -39.66 -37.20 -4.48
CA LEU A 42 -39.88 -38.42 -3.67
C LEU A 42 -38.59 -38.97 -3.06
N ILE A 43 -37.42 -38.76 -3.71
CA ILE A 43 -36.13 -39.33 -3.28
C ILE A 43 -34.99 -38.30 -3.20
N GLY A 44 -35.28 -37.02 -3.46
CA GLY A 44 -34.29 -35.94 -3.55
C GLY A 44 -34.16 -35.07 -2.30
N ASP A 45 -35.11 -35.10 -1.36
CA ASP A 45 -35.12 -34.20 -0.21
C ASP A 45 -34.40 -34.81 1.01
N GLY A 46 -33.37 -34.10 1.52
CA GLY A 46 -32.57 -34.48 2.70
C GLY A 46 -31.05 -34.38 2.49
N SER A 47 -30.26 -34.45 3.57
CA SER A 47 -28.78 -34.39 3.54
C SER A 47 -28.13 -35.59 2.82
N SER A 48 -28.89 -36.65 2.57
CA SER A 48 -28.53 -37.86 1.83
C SER A 48 -29.32 -38.05 0.52
N GLY A 49 -30.09 -37.04 0.09
CA GLY A 49 -30.95 -37.08 -1.10
C GLY A 49 -30.19 -36.94 -2.43
N ILE A 50 -30.74 -37.52 -3.51
CA ILE A 50 -30.12 -37.50 -4.85
C ILE A 50 -30.48 -36.19 -5.57
N SER A 51 -29.49 -35.50 -6.13
CA SER A 51 -29.75 -34.26 -6.90
C SER A 51 -30.58 -34.51 -8.17
N TYR A 52 -31.39 -33.51 -8.55
CA TYR A 52 -32.19 -33.54 -9.78
C TYR A 52 -31.38 -33.84 -11.04
N SER A 53 -30.18 -33.27 -11.15
CA SER A 53 -29.25 -33.50 -12.26
C SER A 53 -28.77 -34.95 -12.32
N THR A 54 -28.51 -35.56 -11.16
CA THR A 54 -28.10 -36.97 -11.04
C THR A 54 -29.24 -37.90 -11.45
N ILE A 55 -30.48 -37.61 -11.02
CA ILE A 55 -31.68 -38.37 -11.43
C ILE A 55 -31.85 -38.31 -12.95
N ARG A 56 -31.79 -37.13 -13.56
CA ARG A 56 -31.88 -37.00 -15.04
C ARG A 56 -30.80 -37.81 -15.75
N ARG A 57 -29.56 -37.78 -15.25
CA ARG A 57 -28.44 -38.55 -15.80
C ARG A 57 -28.70 -40.05 -15.74
N TYR A 58 -29.17 -40.56 -14.60
CA TYR A 58 -29.48 -41.99 -14.45
C TYR A 58 -30.68 -42.42 -15.31
N ILE A 59 -31.73 -41.60 -15.41
CA ILE A 59 -32.87 -41.87 -16.32
C ILE A 59 -32.39 -41.99 -17.78
N LYS A 60 -31.47 -41.11 -18.21
CA LYS A 60 -30.88 -41.17 -19.55
C LYS A 60 -30.14 -42.50 -19.78
N GLN A 61 -29.28 -42.88 -18.84
CA GLN A 61 -28.53 -44.15 -18.90
C GLN A 61 -29.47 -45.37 -18.92
N ILE A 62 -30.52 -45.38 -18.09
CA ILE A 62 -31.53 -46.46 -18.06
C ILE A 62 -32.21 -46.60 -19.43
N ARG A 63 -32.65 -45.49 -20.03
CA ARG A 63 -33.32 -45.49 -21.33
C ARG A 63 -32.41 -45.89 -22.49
N GLU A 64 -31.12 -45.57 -22.40
CA GLU A 64 -30.10 -46.00 -23.37
C GLU A 64 -29.90 -47.52 -23.29
N CYS A 65 -29.77 -48.07 -22.07
CA CYS A 65 -29.69 -49.53 -21.87
C CYS A 65 -30.95 -50.28 -22.32
N GLU A 66 -32.15 -49.71 -22.08
CA GLU A 66 -33.42 -50.29 -22.54
C GLU A 66 -33.54 -50.36 -24.07
N LYS A 67 -32.87 -49.46 -24.81
CA LYS A 67 -32.86 -49.46 -26.29
C LYS A 67 -31.94 -50.52 -26.90
N GLU A 68 -30.89 -50.92 -26.19
CA GLU A 68 -29.85 -51.82 -26.71
C GLU A 68 -30.13 -53.31 -26.42
N ASN A 69 -31.29 -53.68 -25.85
CA ASN A 69 -31.63 -55.04 -25.40
C ASN A 69 -30.57 -55.69 -24.48
N ALA A 70 -29.70 -54.88 -23.88
CA ALA A 70 -28.72 -55.33 -22.93
C ALA A 70 -29.40 -55.54 -21.57
N THR A 71 -29.28 -56.75 -21.00
CA THR A 71 -29.60 -57.00 -19.60
C THR A 71 -28.95 -55.91 -18.77
N SER A 72 -29.74 -55.22 -17.95
CA SER A 72 -29.40 -53.98 -17.25
C SER A 72 -28.09 -54.05 -16.46
N ILE A 73 -26.96 -53.81 -17.14
CA ILE A 73 -25.67 -53.55 -16.52
C ILE A 73 -25.48 -52.04 -16.62
N VAL A 74 -26.17 -51.29 -15.75
CA VAL A 74 -25.70 -49.94 -15.47
C VAL A 74 -24.38 -50.14 -14.74
N MET A 75 -23.24 -49.81 -15.35
CA MET A 75 -21.95 -49.92 -14.66
C MET A 75 -21.99 -49.13 -13.35
N TYR A 76 -22.09 -49.85 -12.23
CA TYR A 76 -22.16 -49.28 -10.89
C TYR A 76 -20.81 -48.73 -10.45
N SER A 77 -19.73 -49.15 -11.10
CA SER A 77 -18.38 -48.67 -10.83
C SER A 77 -18.29 -47.16 -10.94
N HIS A 78 -17.51 -46.57 -10.03
CA HIS A 78 -17.11 -45.18 -10.13
C HIS A 78 -16.22 -45.04 -11.37
N GLY A 79 -16.36 -43.97 -12.17
CA GLY A 79 -15.49 -43.76 -13.34
C GLY A 79 -13.99 -43.66 -13.01
N ASN A 80 -13.66 -43.54 -11.71
CA ASN A 80 -12.31 -43.54 -11.19
C ASN A 80 -11.85 -44.89 -10.60
N LEU A 81 -12.65 -45.96 -10.65
CA LEU A 81 -12.32 -47.25 -10.01
C LEU A 81 -11.01 -47.85 -10.53
N ASN A 82 -10.69 -47.61 -11.81
CA ASN A 82 -9.45 -48.02 -12.48
C ASN A 82 -8.57 -46.81 -12.83
N ASN A 83 -8.70 -45.70 -12.11
CA ASN A 83 -7.89 -44.51 -12.38
C ASN A 83 -6.44 -44.78 -11.99
N LYS A 84 -5.63 -45.21 -12.96
CA LYS A 84 -4.18 -45.42 -12.83
C LYS A 84 -3.44 -44.18 -12.27
N ASN A 85 -4.03 -42.98 -12.30
CA ASN A 85 -3.43 -41.80 -11.68
C ASN A 85 -3.56 -41.77 -10.15
N ALA A 86 -4.51 -42.51 -9.57
CA ALA A 86 -4.63 -42.67 -8.11
C ALA A 86 -3.57 -43.63 -7.53
N GLU A 87 -3.10 -44.58 -8.34
CA GLU A 87 -2.05 -45.55 -7.99
C GLU A 87 -0.62 -45.02 -8.15
N LYS A 88 -0.43 -43.86 -8.81
CA LYS A 88 0.88 -43.24 -8.92
C LYS A 88 1.31 -42.66 -7.56
N ASP A 89 2.23 -43.36 -6.91
CA ASP A 89 2.94 -42.85 -5.75
C ASP A 89 3.82 -41.68 -6.19
N PHE A 90 3.50 -40.50 -5.67
CA PHE A 90 4.26 -39.26 -5.90
C PHE A 90 4.82 -38.72 -4.57
N ASN A 91 4.83 -39.53 -3.52
CA ASN A 91 5.21 -39.08 -2.17
C ASN A 91 6.64 -38.52 -2.17
N ASN A 92 7.58 -39.19 -2.85
CA ASN A 92 8.95 -38.72 -2.98
C ASN A 92 9.06 -37.37 -3.71
N GLU A 93 8.33 -37.17 -4.80
CA GLU A 93 8.30 -35.88 -5.52
C GLU A 93 7.69 -34.77 -4.67
N ILE A 94 6.62 -35.07 -3.93
CA ILE A 94 5.95 -34.11 -3.05
C ILE A 94 6.87 -33.72 -1.88
N GLU A 95 7.58 -34.68 -1.27
CA GLU A 95 8.55 -34.38 -0.20
C GLU A 95 9.71 -33.51 -0.68
N LYS A 96 10.26 -33.80 -1.87
CA LYS A 96 11.28 -32.97 -2.51
C LYS A 96 10.75 -31.56 -2.77
N ALA A 97 9.56 -31.44 -3.35
CA ALA A 97 8.94 -30.15 -3.63
C ALA A 97 8.68 -29.34 -2.35
N ILE A 98 8.17 -29.97 -1.28
CA ILE A 98 7.97 -29.32 0.03
C ILE A 98 9.30 -28.84 0.61
N THR A 99 10.36 -29.64 0.49
CA THR A 99 11.71 -29.27 0.95
C THR A 99 12.23 -28.06 0.19
N ASN A 100 12.13 -28.07 -1.14
CA ASN A 100 12.51 -26.94 -1.99
C ASN A 100 11.70 -25.68 -1.67
N MET A 101 10.39 -25.82 -1.42
CA MET A 101 9.54 -24.70 -1.01
C MET A 101 9.99 -24.10 0.33
N LYS A 102 10.35 -24.91 1.32
CA LYS A 102 10.86 -24.42 2.60
C LYS A 102 12.21 -23.71 2.45
N LEU A 103 13.09 -24.20 1.57
CA LEU A 103 14.34 -23.53 1.26
C LEU A 103 14.08 -22.16 0.60
N LYS A 104 13.19 -22.10 -0.39
CA LYS A 104 12.76 -20.86 -1.02
C LYS A 104 12.11 -19.90 0.00
N ASP A 105 11.24 -20.39 0.88
CA ASP A 105 10.65 -19.55 1.94
C ASP A 105 11.75 -18.88 2.79
N LYS A 106 12.75 -19.66 3.23
CA LYS A 106 13.89 -19.13 3.99
C LYS A 106 14.75 -18.18 3.17
N GLU A 107 14.81 -18.35 1.86
CA GLU A 107 15.59 -17.50 0.98
C GLU A 107 14.90 -16.14 0.76
N TYR A 108 13.62 -16.14 0.38
CA TYR A 108 12.83 -14.94 0.06
C TYR A 108 12.37 -14.19 1.32
N PHE A 109 12.12 -14.91 2.41
CA PHE A 109 11.51 -14.37 3.63
C PHE A 109 12.34 -14.63 4.89
N LYS A 110 13.68 -14.75 4.74
CA LYS A 110 14.59 -14.85 5.89
C LYS A 110 14.28 -13.74 6.89
N ASP A 111 14.13 -14.10 8.17
CA ASP A 111 13.88 -13.18 9.28
C ASP A 111 12.47 -12.53 9.31
N ARG A 112 11.51 -13.08 8.54
CA ARG A 112 10.09 -12.68 8.61
C ARG A 112 9.24 -13.67 9.40
N ASP A 113 8.05 -13.21 9.76
CA ASP A 113 7.03 -14.08 10.34
C ASP A 113 6.54 -15.11 9.31
N GLU A 114 7.04 -16.35 9.45
CA GLU A 114 6.64 -17.52 8.65
C GLU A 114 5.13 -17.85 8.77
N ASN A 115 4.46 -17.33 9.80
CA ASN A 115 3.01 -17.46 9.98
C ASN A 115 2.21 -16.46 9.11
N LYS A 116 2.86 -15.46 8.55
CA LYS A 116 2.29 -14.41 7.69
C LYS A 116 2.76 -14.55 6.24
N PHE A 117 4.07 -14.73 6.03
CA PHE A 117 4.68 -14.73 4.70
C PHE A 117 5.19 -16.11 4.27
N SER A 118 4.96 -16.43 3.01
CA SER A 118 5.49 -17.64 2.37
C SER A 118 5.34 -17.55 0.86
N VAL A 119 6.16 -18.31 0.12
CA VAL A 119 6.02 -18.45 -1.32
C VAL A 119 4.67 -19.14 -1.62
N PRO A 120 3.77 -18.48 -2.38
CA PRO A 120 2.51 -19.10 -2.76
C PRO A 120 2.74 -20.36 -3.62
N PHE A 121 1.93 -21.41 -3.43
CA PHE A 121 2.01 -22.63 -4.25
C PHE A 121 1.96 -22.35 -5.75
N ASN A 122 1.11 -21.42 -6.19
CA ASN A 122 1.01 -21.03 -7.59
C ASN A 122 2.29 -20.39 -8.12
N HIS A 123 2.98 -19.59 -7.30
CA HIS A 123 4.24 -18.97 -7.69
C HIS A 123 5.33 -20.05 -7.84
N PHE A 124 5.51 -20.88 -6.81
CA PHE A 124 6.47 -21.99 -6.84
C PHE A 124 6.24 -22.90 -8.04
N PHE A 125 4.99 -23.34 -8.23
CA PHE A 125 4.63 -24.27 -9.28
C PHE A 125 4.75 -23.67 -10.68
N LYS A 126 4.71 -22.34 -10.85
CA LYS A 126 4.93 -21.68 -12.16
C LYS A 126 6.41 -21.52 -12.51
N ASN A 127 7.32 -21.63 -11.55
CA ASN A 127 8.76 -21.52 -11.78
C ASN A 127 9.22 -22.57 -12.81
N LYS A 128 10.14 -22.18 -13.72
CA LYS A 128 10.70 -23.06 -14.77
C LYS A 128 11.45 -24.26 -14.18
N ASP A 129 12.06 -24.11 -13.02
CA ASP A 129 12.79 -25.21 -12.35
C ASP A 129 11.88 -26.41 -12.02
N GLU A 130 10.57 -26.19 -11.97
CA GLU A 130 9.57 -27.20 -11.61
C GLU A 130 8.90 -27.85 -12.83
N ASP A 131 9.45 -27.71 -14.05
CA ASP A 131 8.85 -28.27 -15.28
C ASP A 131 8.66 -29.79 -15.22
N LYS A 132 9.60 -30.52 -14.61
CA LYS A 132 9.46 -31.98 -14.35
C LYS A 132 8.29 -32.32 -13.42
N LEU A 133 7.92 -31.42 -12.50
CA LEU A 133 6.78 -31.59 -11.62
C LEU A 133 5.46 -31.31 -12.38
N LYS A 134 5.47 -30.31 -13.28
CA LYS A 134 4.32 -29.96 -14.14
C LYS A 134 3.97 -31.05 -15.14
N GLU A 135 4.98 -31.74 -15.68
CA GLU A 135 4.78 -32.92 -16.54
C GLU A 135 4.04 -34.06 -15.83
N LYS A 136 4.25 -34.18 -14.52
CA LYS A 136 3.70 -35.28 -13.71
C LYS A 136 2.30 -35.01 -13.17
N MET A 137 1.98 -33.77 -12.81
CA MET A 137 0.69 -33.43 -12.22
C MET A 137 0.32 -31.96 -12.45
N CYS A 138 -0.98 -31.65 -12.39
CA CYS A 138 -1.45 -30.26 -12.43
C CYS A 138 -1.37 -29.58 -11.04
N LEU A 139 -1.42 -28.25 -11.03
CA LEU A 139 -1.35 -27.42 -9.81
C LEU A 139 -2.36 -27.85 -8.73
N THR A 140 -3.60 -28.16 -9.12
CA THR A 140 -4.65 -28.56 -8.18
C THR A 140 -4.30 -29.89 -7.49
N THR A 141 -3.79 -30.86 -8.25
CA THR A 141 -3.34 -32.16 -7.72
C THR A 141 -2.14 -31.98 -6.79
N PHE A 142 -1.17 -31.16 -7.18
CA PHE A 142 -0.01 -30.83 -6.35
C PHE A 142 -0.42 -30.23 -5.00
N ILE A 143 -1.26 -29.19 -5.00
CA ILE A 143 -1.75 -28.56 -3.78
C ILE A 143 -2.50 -29.56 -2.89
N ASN A 144 -3.36 -30.39 -3.48
CA ASN A 144 -4.10 -31.40 -2.72
C ASN A 144 -3.17 -32.43 -2.07
N LYS A 145 -2.16 -32.92 -2.80
CA LYS A 145 -1.16 -33.85 -2.26
C LYS A 145 -0.32 -33.20 -1.14
N CYS A 146 0.13 -31.95 -1.29
CA CYS A 146 0.80 -31.22 -0.21
C CYS A 146 -0.11 -31.05 1.02
N ASN A 147 -1.38 -30.71 0.81
CA ASN A 147 -2.35 -30.58 1.91
C ASN A 147 -2.56 -31.91 2.65
N MET A 148 -2.53 -33.05 1.95
CA MET A 148 -2.64 -34.39 2.56
C MET A 148 -1.44 -34.74 3.43
N THR A 149 -0.26 -34.17 3.19
CA THR A 149 0.89 -34.34 4.11
C THR A 149 0.79 -33.43 5.35
N GLY A 150 -0.21 -32.54 5.39
CA GLY A 150 -0.36 -31.51 6.40
C GLY A 150 0.49 -30.26 6.14
N TYR A 151 1.12 -30.14 4.97
CA TYR A 151 1.86 -28.94 4.58
C TYR A 151 0.90 -27.89 4.01
N VAL A 152 0.72 -26.81 4.76
CA VAL A 152 -0.23 -25.72 4.49
C VAL A 152 0.53 -24.40 4.51
N LYS A 153 0.08 -23.43 3.71
CA LYS A 153 0.66 -22.08 3.64
C LYS A 153 -0.28 -21.04 4.27
N PRO A 154 0.26 -19.96 4.89
CA PRO A 154 -0.55 -18.85 5.40
C PRO A 154 -1.38 -18.15 4.31
N THR A 155 -0.90 -18.18 3.07
CA THR A 155 -1.57 -17.62 1.88
C THR A 155 -2.80 -18.42 1.42
N GLN A 156 -2.98 -19.67 1.86
CA GLN A 156 -4.15 -20.47 1.50
C GLN A 156 -5.41 -20.01 2.25
N HIS A 157 -6.58 -20.26 1.66
CA HIS A 157 -7.86 -19.91 2.27
C HIS A 157 -8.06 -20.56 3.65
N LYS A 158 -8.62 -19.81 4.60
CA LYS A 158 -9.02 -20.30 5.93
C LYS A 158 -9.82 -21.60 5.90
N LYS A 159 -10.70 -21.77 4.89
CA LYS A 159 -11.47 -23.02 4.69
C LYS A 159 -10.53 -24.20 4.42
N THR A 160 -9.55 -24.03 3.53
CA THR A 160 -8.56 -25.06 3.21
C THR A 160 -7.76 -25.45 4.45
N ARG A 161 -7.24 -24.46 5.18
CA ARG A 161 -6.48 -24.71 6.42
C ARG A 161 -7.30 -25.47 7.46
N ARG A 162 -8.57 -25.09 7.65
CA ARG A 162 -9.52 -25.79 8.53
C ARG A 162 -9.77 -27.23 8.08
N ASN A 163 -9.93 -27.46 6.79
CA ASN A 163 -10.14 -28.81 6.26
C ASN A 163 -8.92 -29.71 6.50
N VAL A 164 -7.71 -29.20 6.24
CA VAL A 164 -6.47 -29.94 6.51
C VAL A 164 -6.31 -30.21 8.00
N ARG A 165 -6.55 -29.21 8.86
CA ARG A 165 -6.55 -29.38 10.31
C ARG A 165 -7.50 -30.50 10.76
N ASN A 166 -8.74 -30.50 10.29
CA ASN A 166 -9.72 -31.52 10.62
C ASN A 166 -9.31 -32.91 10.12
N TYR A 167 -8.70 -32.99 8.93
CA TYR A 167 -8.12 -34.21 8.40
C TYR A 167 -7.00 -34.76 9.29
N LEU A 168 -6.05 -33.91 9.72
CA LEU A 168 -4.98 -34.31 10.65
C LEU A 168 -5.55 -34.78 11.99
N ILE A 169 -6.58 -34.10 12.52
CA ILE A 169 -7.27 -34.53 13.75
C ILE A 169 -7.90 -35.91 13.56
N ALA A 170 -8.53 -36.19 12.41
CA ALA A 170 -9.10 -37.50 12.14
C ALA A 170 -8.01 -38.60 12.14
N LEU A 171 -6.85 -38.33 11.53
CA LEU A 171 -5.69 -39.23 11.56
C LEU A 171 -5.11 -39.46 12.96
N THR A 172 -5.23 -38.49 13.89
CA THR A 172 -4.79 -38.75 15.28
C THR A 172 -5.67 -39.76 16.01
N LYS A 173 -6.93 -39.91 15.58
CA LYS A 173 -7.94 -40.79 16.19
C LYS A 173 -7.90 -42.22 15.64
N THR A 174 -7.20 -42.47 14.53
CA THR A 174 -7.07 -43.82 13.99
C THR A 174 -6.15 -44.67 14.87
N GLU A 175 -6.41 -45.98 14.89
CA GLU A 175 -5.65 -46.98 15.66
C GLU A 175 -4.37 -47.46 14.95
N ASP A 176 -4.07 -46.89 13.78
CA ASP A 176 -2.88 -47.24 13.00
C ASP A 176 -1.58 -46.88 13.76
N LYS A 177 -0.81 -47.90 14.11
CA LYS A 177 0.45 -47.79 14.87
C LYS A 177 1.58 -47.16 14.06
N ASN A 178 1.48 -47.12 12.73
CA ASN A 178 2.48 -46.49 11.86
C ASN A 178 2.37 -44.95 11.84
N ILE A 179 1.29 -44.40 12.39
CA ILE A 179 1.06 -42.95 12.40
C ILE A 179 1.80 -42.29 13.56
N ASN A 180 2.72 -41.39 13.22
CA ASN A 180 3.40 -40.54 14.21
C ASN A 180 2.48 -39.42 14.71
N LYS A 181 1.71 -39.70 15.77
CA LYS A 181 0.77 -38.75 16.38
C LYS A 181 1.45 -37.45 16.85
N LYS A 182 2.68 -37.52 17.37
CA LYS A 182 3.44 -36.34 17.82
C LYS A 182 3.70 -35.37 16.66
N GLN A 183 4.11 -35.88 15.50
CA GLN A 183 4.30 -35.06 14.31
C GLN A 183 2.98 -34.43 13.80
N LEU A 184 1.87 -35.16 13.88
CA LEU A 184 0.55 -34.61 13.52
C LEU A 184 0.16 -33.43 14.41
N TYR A 185 0.36 -33.54 15.73
CA TYR A 185 0.07 -32.43 16.66
C TYR A 185 0.92 -31.19 16.39
N ILE A 186 2.20 -31.36 16.03
CA ILE A 186 3.07 -30.24 15.64
C ILE A 186 2.49 -29.54 14.40
N LYS A 187 2.08 -30.30 13.38
CA LYS A 187 1.46 -29.75 12.17
C LYS A 187 0.15 -29.02 12.48
N ILE A 188 -0.72 -29.60 13.32
CA ILE A 188 -1.97 -28.95 13.76
C ILE A 188 -1.68 -27.62 14.44
N LYS A 189 -0.73 -27.59 15.39
CA LYS A 189 -0.35 -26.38 16.11
C LYS A 189 0.21 -25.31 15.15
N SER A 190 1.01 -25.72 14.16
CA SER A 190 1.51 -24.79 13.13
C SER A 190 0.38 -24.16 12.31
N ILE A 191 -0.68 -24.91 11.97
CA ILE A 191 -1.85 -24.38 11.26
C ILE A 191 -2.65 -23.40 12.13
N ASP A 192 -2.77 -23.70 13.43
CA ASP A 192 -3.51 -22.86 14.39
C ASP A 192 -2.79 -21.52 14.65
N ASN A 193 -1.46 -21.50 14.56
CA ASN A 193 -0.64 -20.29 14.71
C ASN A 193 -0.60 -19.40 13.46
N MET A 194 -1.02 -19.89 12.28
CA MET A 194 -1.02 -19.09 11.05
C MET A 194 -1.97 -17.89 11.14
N GLU A 195 -1.53 -16.74 10.62
CA GLU A 195 -2.32 -15.51 10.70
C GLU A 195 -3.70 -15.68 10.04
N ASN A 196 -4.74 -15.35 10.81
CA ASN A 196 -6.12 -15.36 10.32
C ASN A 196 -6.44 -14.04 9.66
N VAL A 197 -6.28 -14.00 8.35
CA VAL A 197 -6.62 -12.82 7.56
C VAL A 197 -8.12 -12.51 7.68
N LYS A 198 -8.45 -11.28 8.10
CA LYS A 198 -9.84 -10.79 8.17
C LYS A 198 -10.51 -10.91 6.79
N ARG A 199 -11.74 -11.45 6.78
CA ARG A 199 -12.56 -11.49 5.56
C ARG A 199 -13.05 -10.07 5.29
N LEU A 200 -12.55 -9.47 4.22
CA LEU A 200 -13.14 -8.25 3.69
C LEU A 200 -14.39 -8.63 2.89
N PRO A 201 -15.45 -7.81 2.94
CA PRO A 201 -16.59 -7.99 2.07
C PRO A 201 -16.11 -8.01 0.62
N ARG A 202 -16.61 -8.98 -0.18
CA ARG A 202 -16.48 -8.86 -1.63
C ARG A 202 -17.37 -7.69 -2.03
N THR A 203 -16.76 -6.57 -2.39
CA THR A 203 -17.48 -5.47 -3.00
C THR A 203 -18.09 -5.97 -4.32
N MET A 204 -19.38 -6.25 -4.32
CA MET A 204 -20.18 -6.30 -5.55
C MET A 204 -20.07 -4.97 -6.33
N ASN A 205 -19.56 -3.91 -5.69
CA ASN A 205 -19.34 -2.58 -6.27
C ASN A 205 -18.35 -2.57 -7.43
N SER A 206 -17.48 -3.58 -7.60
CA SER A 206 -16.61 -3.65 -8.80
C SER A 206 -17.38 -3.66 -10.12
N VAL A 207 -18.61 -4.16 -10.12
CA VAL A 207 -19.51 -4.14 -11.28
C VAL A 207 -20.18 -2.78 -11.45
N LYS A 208 -20.29 -1.99 -10.39
CA LYS A 208 -20.97 -0.69 -10.39
C LYS A 208 -20.09 0.47 -10.85
N PHE A 209 -18.78 0.30 -10.77
CA PHE A 209 -17.84 1.33 -11.16
C PHE A 209 -17.30 1.08 -12.57
N GLU A 210 -17.15 2.17 -13.31
CA GLU A 210 -16.40 2.30 -14.55
C GLU A 210 -14.93 2.64 -14.25
N PHE A 211 -14.07 2.50 -15.27
CA PHE A 211 -12.63 2.65 -15.09
C PHE A 211 -12.27 4.12 -14.81
N GLY A 212 -11.65 4.40 -13.66
CA GLY A 212 -11.24 5.76 -13.27
C GLY A 212 -12.27 6.54 -12.45
N GLU A 213 -13.47 5.99 -12.22
CA GLU A 213 -14.46 6.60 -11.32
C GLU A 213 -13.98 6.58 -9.86
N GLN A 214 -13.31 5.50 -9.44
CA GLN A 214 -12.80 5.38 -8.09
C GLN A 214 -11.47 4.64 -8.03
N VAL A 215 -10.52 5.23 -7.32
CA VAL A 215 -9.28 4.57 -6.93
C VAL A 215 -9.15 4.48 -5.41
N GLN A 216 -8.39 3.50 -4.93
CA GLN A 216 -8.11 3.29 -3.51
C GLN A 216 -6.60 3.37 -3.30
N ALA A 217 -6.16 4.26 -2.40
CA ALA A 217 -4.75 4.46 -2.07
C ALA A 217 -4.42 3.85 -0.70
N ASP A 218 -3.23 3.27 -0.58
CA ASP A 218 -2.72 2.74 0.68
C ASP A 218 -1.19 2.67 0.70
N ALA A 219 -0.62 2.67 1.91
CA ALA A 219 0.81 2.53 2.14
C ALA A 219 1.10 1.33 3.05
N CYS A 220 2.02 0.46 2.63
CA CYS A 220 2.43 -0.73 3.37
C CYS A 220 3.88 -0.58 3.86
N TYR A 221 4.07 -0.67 5.18
CA TYR A 221 5.38 -0.72 5.82
C TYR A 221 5.82 -2.17 6.01
N GLU A 222 6.91 -2.58 5.37
CA GLU A 222 7.36 -3.96 5.40
C GLU A 222 8.85 -4.07 5.01
N ALA A 223 9.49 -5.19 5.33
CA ALA A 223 10.90 -5.44 5.03
C ALA A 223 11.15 -5.83 3.56
N TRP A 224 10.67 -5.11 2.55
CA TRP A 224 10.60 -5.59 1.15
C TRP A 224 11.88 -6.19 0.57
N ILE A 225 13.04 -5.60 0.89
CA ILE A 225 14.38 -6.07 0.52
C ILE A 225 15.12 -6.41 1.80
N LYS A 226 15.71 -7.60 1.85
CA LYS A 226 16.32 -8.15 3.08
C LYS A 226 17.50 -7.33 3.59
N GLU A 227 18.30 -6.79 2.67
CA GLU A 227 19.51 -6.02 2.98
C GLU A 227 19.22 -4.58 3.42
N LEU A 228 17.95 -4.16 3.43
CA LEU A 228 17.52 -2.82 3.82
C LEU A 228 16.62 -2.87 5.06
N ASP A 229 16.59 -1.77 5.80
CA ASP A 229 15.55 -1.55 6.81
C ASP A 229 14.16 -1.56 6.16
N ASN A 230 13.13 -1.76 6.99
CA ASN A 230 11.75 -1.67 6.55
C ASN A 230 11.48 -0.30 5.92
N PHE A 231 10.68 -0.29 4.85
CA PHE A 231 10.30 0.93 4.16
C PHE A 231 8.87 0.84 3.64
N HIS A 232 8.36 1.97 3.17
CA HIS A 232 6.98 2.12 2.76
C HIS A 232 6.86 1.95 1.25
N ILE A 233 5.89 1.13 0.83
CA ILE A 233 5.42 1.09 -0.54
C ILE A 233 3.98 1.59 -0.57
N TYR A 234 3.80 2.68 -1.31
CA TYR A 234 2.54 3.29 -1.62
C TYR A 234 1.96 2.63 -2.86
N THR A 235 0.65 2.45 -2.86
CA THR A 235 -0.08 1.78 -3.95
C THR A 235 -1.38 2.50 -4.22
N ILE A 236 -1.76 2.56 -5.49
CA ILE A 236 -3.11 2.93 -5.90
C ILE A 236 -3.69 1.78 -6.71
N VAL A 237 -4.89 1.35 -6.32
CA VAL A 237 -5.65 0.31 -7.01
C VAL A 237 -6.93 0.91 -7.58
N GLU A 238 -7.17 0.65 -8.86
CA GLU A 238 -8.38 1.10 -9.52
C GLU A 238 -9.55 0.13 -9.21
N THR A 239 -10.67 0.69 -8.76
CA THR A 239 -11.75 -0.08 -8.13
C THR A 239 -12.49 -0.97 -9.12
N SER A 240 -12.65 -0.55 -10.36
CA SER A 240 -13.47 -1.27 -11.34
C SER A 240 -12.78 -2.53 -11.88
N SER A 241 -11.49 -2.43 -12.21
CA SER A 241 -10.63 -3.43 -12.83
C SER A 241 -9.79 -4.22 -11.82
N LYS A 242 -9.63 -3.67 -10.60
CA LYS A 242 -8.73 -4.17 -9.56
C LYS A 242 -7.27 -4.18 -10.00
N MET A 243 -6.91 -3.33 -10.97
CA MET A 243 -5.53 -3.14 -11.42
C MET A 243 -4.77 -2.32 -10.39
N LEU A 244 -3.52 -2.71 -10.15
CA LEU A 244 -2.54 -1.79 -9.57
C LEU A 244 -2.26 -0.73 -10.66
N VAL A 245 -2.46 0.54 -10.36
CA VAL A 245 -2.32 1.63 -11.34
C VAL A 245 -1.22 2.62 -10.98
N SER A 246 -0.75 2.63 -9.73
CA SER A 246 0.42 3.39 -9.32
C SER A 246 1.13 2.71 -8.16
N ILE A 247 2.46 2.81 -8.12
CA ILE A 247 3.31 2.32 -7.05
C ILE A 247 4.47 3.30 -6.84
N TYR A 248 4.82 3.56 -5.59
CA TYR A 248 5.97 4.39 -5.22
C TYR A 248 6.57 3.89 -3.91
N ALA A 249 7.89 3.95 -3.75
CA ALA A 249 8.62 3.47 -2.58
C ALA A 249 9.41 4.60 -1.92
N GLU A 250 9.40 4.64 -0.59
CA GLU A 250 10.15 5.61 0.22
C GLU A 250 10.48 5.03 1.59
N LYS A 251 11.52 5.54 2.25
CA LYS A 251 11.91 5.10 3.60
C LYS A 251 10.78 5.31 4.62
N GLU A 252 10.20 6.51 4.63
CA GLU A 252 9.17 6.91 5.58
C GLU A 252 7.85 7.20 4.89
N GLU A 253 6.73 7.10 5.62
CA GLU A 253 5.44 7.51 5.11
C GLU A 253 5.29 9.04 5.18
N THR A 254 5.55 9.71 4.07
CA THR A 254 5.46 11.17 3.92
C THR A 254 4.26 11.62 3.05
N THR A 255 3.88 12.89 3.19
CA THR A 255 2.92 13.55 2.29
C THR A 255 3.46 13.64 0.86
N THR A 256 4.77 13.86 0.69
CA THR A 256 5.43 13.88 -0.61
C THR A 256 5.41 12.54 -1.32
N GLY A 257 5.50 11.42 -0.58
CA GLY A 257 5.33 10.08 -1.12
C GLY A 257 3.95 9.88 -1.74
N TYR A 258 2.89 10.34 -1.08
CA TYR A 258 1.54 10.36 -1.67
C TYR A 258 1.45 11.30 -2.88
N MET A 259 2.09 12.48 -2.85
CA MET A 259 2.12 13.36 -4.02
C MET A 259 2.73 12.64 -5.23
N LYS A 260 3.91 12.06 -5.09
CA LYS A 260 4.58 11.31 -6.17
C LYS A 260 3.73 10.15 -6.68
N LEU A 261 3.10 9.41 -5.78
CA LEU A 261 2.17 8.33 -6.13
C LEU A 261 1.00 8.80 -7.01
N PHE A 262 0.37 9.93 -6.67
CA PHE A 262 -0.72 10.51 -7.46
C PHE A 262 -0.22 11.10 -8.78
N GLU A 263 0.94 11.77 -8.80
CA GLU A 263 1.52 12.31 -10.04
C GLU A 263 1.83 11.18 -11.05
N LEU A 264 2.31 10.02 -10.58
CA LEU A 264 2.49 8.83 -11.40
C LEU A 264 1.16 8.33 -12.00
N LEU A 265 0.09 8.31 -11.20
CA LEU A 265 -1.26 7.98 -11.68
C LEU A 265 -1.73 8.97 -12.74
N TYR A 266 -1.58 10.27 -12.49
CA TYR A 266 -2.05 11.33 -13.39
C TYR A 266 -1.33 11.29 -14.74
N ARG A 267 -0.03 10.99 -14.75
CA ARG A 267 0.74 10.84 -15.99
C ARG A 267 0.34 9.58 -16.77
N ALA A 268 0.04 8.48 -16.09
CA ALA A 268 -0.23 7.20 -16.74
C ALA A 268 -1.69 7.07 -17.22
N PHE A 269 -2.66 7.53 -16.42
CA PHE A 269 -4.09 7.31 -16.68
C PHE A 269 -4.92 8.60 -16.68
N GLY A 270 -4.52 9.60 -15.90
CA GLY A 270 -5.25 10.86 -15.71
C GLY A 270 -5.77 11.03 -14.28
N ILE A 271 -6.62 12.03 -14.07
CA ILE A 271 -7.16 12.40 -12.76
C ILE A 271 -8.43 11.58 -12.49
N PRO A 272 -8.50 10.79 -11.41
CA PRO A 272 -9.68 9.99 -11.09
C PRO A 272 -10.84 10.85 -10.58
N MET A 273 -12.07 10.38 -10.74
CA MET A 273 -13.24 11.11 -10.19
C MET A 273 -13.30 11.04 -8.67
N SER A 274 -12.90 9.92 -8.06
CA SER A 274 -12.88 9.78 -6.60
C SER A 274 -11.69 8.96 -6.10
N VAL A 275 -11.24 9.29 -4.89
CA VAL A 275 -10.17 8.62 -4.16
C VAL A 275 -10.68 8.21 -2.78
N ARG A 276 -10.40 6.96 -2.42
CA ARG A 276 -10.54 6.45 -1.05
C ARG A 276 -9.17 6.21 -0.45
N THR A 277 -8.97 6.69 0.76
CA THR A 277 -7.70 6.55 1.49
C THR A 277 -7.95 6.31 2.97
N ASP A 278 -6.92 5.91 3.71
CA ASP A 278 -6.99 5.90 5.16
C ASP A 278 -7.12 7.33 5.71
N LYS A 279 -7.74 7.46 6.88
CA LYS A 279 -7.79 8.73 7.63
C LYS A 279 -6.42 9.06 8.24
N ARG A 280 -5.42 9.25 7.38
CA ARG A 280 -4.09 9.74 7.73
C ARG A 280 -4.13 11.26 7.85
N THR A 281 -3.23 11.78 8.69
CA THR A 281 -3.06 13.22 8.92
C THR A 281 -2.61 13.98 7.67
N CYS A 282 -2.11 13.28 6.64
CA CYS A 282 -1.78 13.84 5.33
C CYS A 282 -3.00 14.08 4.42
N PHE A 283 -4.17 13.54 4.76
CA PHE A 283 -5.42 13.80 4.02
C PHE A 283 -6.42 14.61 4.85
N SER A 284 -6.59 14.27 6.13
CA SER A 284 -7.49 15.01 7.03
C SER A 284 -6.84 15.20 8.41
N TYR A 285 -6.91 16.41 8.95
CA TYR A 285 -6.47 16.72 10.31
C TYR A 285 -7.57 17.45 11.08
N LYS A 286 -7.95 16.93 12.25
CA LYS A 286 -9.01 17.48 13.12
C LYS A 286 -10.35 17.77 12.39
N GLY A 287 -10.69 16.96 11.39
CA GLY A 287 -11.92 17.10 10.62
C GLY A 287 -11.85 18.08 9.45
N ASN A 288 -10.69 18.70 9.22
CA ASN A 288 -10.45 19.56 8.07
C ASN A 288 -9.57 18.87 7.02
N ASP A 289 -9.86 19.14 5.75
CA ASP A 289 -9.00 18.74 4.65
C ASP A 289 -7.65 19.43 4.77
N THR A 290 -6.61 18.61 4.65
CA THR A 290 -5.22 19.05 4.54
C THR A 290 -4.97 19.70 3.18
N GLU A 291 -3.83 20.37 3.04
CA GLU A 291 -3.46 20.98 1.77
C GLU A 291 -3.36 19.95 0.63
N LEU A 292 -2.86 18.74 0.90
CA LEU A 292 -2.82 17.67 -0.12
C LEU A 292 -4.24 17.30 -0.59
N ALA A 293 -5.17 17.07 0.35
CA ALA A 293 -6.55 16.75 0.02
C ALA A 293 -7.21 17.89 -0.77
N ARG A 294 -7.02 19.16 -0.37
CA ARG A 294 -7.54 20.32 -1.09
C ARG A 294 -7.01 20.41 -2.53
N GLN A 295 -5.73 20.11 -2.75
CA GLN A 295 -5.14 20.12 -4.09
C GLN A 295 -5.72 19.02 -4.99
N ILE A 296 -5.94 17.83 -4.43
CA ILE A 296 -6.61 16.73 -5.14
C ILE A 296 -8.07 17.12 -5.47
N ILE A 297 -8.80 17.70 -4.51
CA ILE A 297 -10.17 18.20 -4.72
C ILE A 297 -10.23 19.28 -5.79
N LYS A 298 -9.29 20.23 -5.79
CA LYS A 298 -9.20 21.30 -6.78
C LYS A 298 -9.03 20.79 -8.21
N LYS A 299 -8.44 19.60 -8.39
CA LYS A 299 -8.28 18.93 -9.69
C LYS A 299 -9.55 18.19 -10.16
N GLY A 300 -10.63 18.21 -9.36
CA GLY A 300 -11.92 17.58 -9.71
C GLY A 300 -12.10 16.18 -9.14
N THR A 301 -11.30 15.77 -8.16
CA THR A 301 -11.38 14.47 -7.51
C THR A 301 -12.08 14.57 -6.15
N GLU A 302 -13.12 13.77 -5.92
CA GLU A 302 -13.71 13.60 -4.61
C GLU A 302 -12.77 12.80 -3.69
N VAL A 303 -12.43 13.33 -2.51
CA VAL A 303 -11.57 12.66 -1.54
C VAL A 303 -12.41 12.17 -0.36
N SER A 304 -12.28 10.88 -0.05
CA SER A 304 -12.99 10.27 1.06
C SER A 304 -12.03 9.43 1.90
N SER A 305 -12.12 9.54 3.23
CA SER A 305 -11.18 8.89 4.14
C SER A 305 -11.87 8.23 5.34
N ALA A 306 -11.40 7.05 5.73
CA ALA A 306 -11.88 6.33 6.90
C ALA A 306 -10.75 5.53 7.55
N SER A 307 -10.88 5.18 8.84
CA SER A 307 -9.83 4.47 9.59
C SER A 307 -9.98 2.95 9.59
N TYR A 308 -10.95 2.40 8.86
CA TYR A 308 -11.24 0.96 8.85
C TYR A 308 -11.05 0.37 7.45
N GLY A 309 -10.37 -0.78 7.37
CA GLY A 309 -10.00 -1.40 6.10
C GLY A 309 -11.17 -1.82 5.19
N GLU A 310 -12.39 -1.98 5.73
CA GLU A 310 -13.58 -2.27 4.92
C GLU A 310 -13.98 -1.11 3.99
N PHE A 311 -13.49 0.10 4.27
CA PHE A 311 -13.69 1.27 3.43
C PHE A 311 -12.94 1.19 2.09
N LYS A 312 -11.75 0.55 2.12
CA LYS A 312 -10.82 0.38 1.00
C LYS A 312 -10.49 -1.11 0.74
N PRO A 313 -11.51 -1.96 0.48
CA PRO A 313 -11.35 -3.40 0.46
C PRO A 313 -10.53 -3.91 -0.74
N ASP A 314 -10.38 -3.10 -1.80
CA ASP A 314 -9.72 -3.51 -3.03
C ASP A 314 -8.22 -3.30 -2.99
N VAL A 315 -7.76 -2.16 -2.47
CA VAL A 315 -6.33 -1.95 -2.24
C VAL A 315 -5.81 -2.90 -1.17
N GLU A 316 -6.53 -3.09 -0.06
CA GLU A 316 -6.17 -4.05 0.99
C GLU A 316 -6.08 -5.49 0.42
N ARG A 317 -7.04 -5.88 -0.43
CA ARG A 317 -7.00 -7.21 -1.07
C ARG A 317 -5.84 -7.35 -2.05
N THR A 318 -5.54 -6.30 -2.80
CA THR A 318 -4.42 -6.27 -3.73
C THR A 318 -3.12 -6.39 -2.95
N ASN A 319 -2.94 -5.60 -1.89
CA ASN A 319 -1.77 -5.62 -1.00
C ASN A 319 -1.49 -7.01 -0.44
N ARG A 320 -2.51 -7.79 -0.08
CA ARG A 320 -2.33 -9.19 0.36
C ARG A 320 -1.64 -10.10 -0.66
N THR A 321 -1.84 -9.83 -1.95
CA THR A 321 -1.22 -10.61 -3.03
C THR A 321 0.05 -9.94 -3.57
N LEU A 322 0.07 -8.61 -3.57
CA LEU A 322 1.20 -7.80 -3.99
C LEU A 322 2.38 -7.99 -3.05
N GLN A 323 2.18 -8.01 -1.73
CA GLN A 323 3.25 -8.17 -0.74
C GLN A 323 4.15 -9.39 -1.02
N PRO A 324 3.63 -10.64 -0.97
CA PRO A 324 4.47 -11.81 -1.21
C PRO A 324 4.97 -11.89 -2.66
N TRP A 325 4.20 -11.39 -3.64
CA TRP A 325 4.61 -11.41 -5.03
C TRP A 325 5.76 -10.44 -5.32
N LEU A 326 5.69 -9.23 -4.77
CA LEU A 326 6.65 -8.15 -5.00
C LEU A 326 8.01 -8.51 -4.40
N ILE A 327 8.05 -9.05 -3.18
CA ILE A 327 9.30 -9.51 -2.55
C ILE A 327 10.03 -10.50 -3.45
N ILE A 328 9.30 -11.46 -4.03
CA ILE A 328 9.89 -12.43 -4.95
C ILE A 328 10.31 -11.75 -6.26
N PHE A 329 9.45 -10.91 -6.83
CA PHE A 329 9.75 -10.17 -8.07
C PHE A 329 11.02 -9.33 -7.95
N LEU A 330 11.20 -8.58 -6.85
CA LEU A 330 12.38 -7.75 -6.62
C LEU A 330 13.65 -8.59 -6.59
N ARG A 331 13.62 -9.75 -5.93
CA ARG A 331 14.76 -10.67 -5.87
C ARG A 331 15.07 -11.27 -7.23
N ASP A 332 14.06 -11.78 -7.93
CA ASP A 332 14.21 -12.42 -9.25
C ASP A 332 14.76 -11.45 -10.30
N ASN A 333 14.48 -10.15 -10.16
CA ASN A 333 14.97 -9.09 -11.04
C ASN A 333 16.21 -8.35 -10.49
N ASN A 334 16.81 -8.83 -9.40
CA ASN A 334 18.00 -8.24 -8.79
C ASN A 334 17.84 -6.74 -8.43
N ILE A 335 16.63 -6.32 -8.04
CA ILE A 335 16.30 -4.97 -7.56
C ILE A 335 16.63 -4.90 -6.07
N LYS A 336 17.58 -4.04 -5.69
CA LYS A 336 18.20 -3.98 -4.36
C LYS A 336 18.05 -2.64 -3.64
N THR A 337 17.54 -1.61 -4.31
CA THR A 337 17.38 -0.28 -3.70
C THR A 337 15.97 0.27 -3.90
N ILE A 338 15.58 1.23 -3.04
CA ILE A 338 14.31 1.96 -3.16
C ILE A 338 14.24 2.72 -4.50
N ASP A 339 15.35 3.32 -4.94
CA ASP A 339 15.41 4.05 -6.21
C ASP A 339 15.17 3.12 -7.39
N GLN A 340 15.78 1.93 -7.40
CA GLN A 340 15.53 0.92 -8.44
C GLN A 340 14.07 0.45 -8.47
N ILE A 341 13.38 0.37 -7.32
CA ILE A 341 11.94 0.08 -7.29
C ILE A 341 11.17 1.17 -8.03
N ASN A 342 11.48 2.44 -7.73
CA ASN A 342 10.81 3.59 -8.34
C ASN A 342 11.10 3.68 -9.84
N GLU A 343 12.34 3.43 -10.28
CA GLU A 343 12.72 3.34 -11.70
C GLU A 343 11.97 2.22 -12.44
N ASN A 344 11.72 1.10 -11.76
CA ASN A 344 11.02 -0.07 -12.31
C ASN A 344 9.51 -0.08 -12.02
N ALA A 345 8.92 1.04 -11.55
CA ALA A 345 7.52 1.09 -11.13
C ALA A 345 6.54 0.62 -12.23
N LEU A 346 6.75 1.06 -13.47
CA LEU A 346 5.91 0.66 -14.61
C LEU A 346 6.03 -0.84 -14.93
N LEU A 347 7.26 -1.38 -14.87
CA LEU A 347 7.51 -2.81 -15.10
C LEU A 347 6.83 -3.65 -14.02
N ILE A 348 6.94 -3.25 -12.75
CA ILE A 348 6.29 -3.89 -11.60
C ILE A 348 4.77 -3.92 -11.80
N ILE A 349 4.16 -2.77 -12.12
CA ILE A 349 2.72 -2.65 -12.37
C ILE A 349 2.26 -3.59 -13.48
N ASN A 350 2.96 -3.57 -14.63
CA ASN A 350 2.61 -4.37 -15.79
C ASN A 350 2.71 -5.88 -15.49
N LYS A 351 3.82 -6.31 -14.88
CA LYS A 351 4.05 -7.72 -14.54
C LYS A 351 3.09 -8.22 -13.46
N TYR A 352 2.74 -7.38 -12.50
CA TYR A 352 1.75 -7.73 -11.48
C TYR A 352 0.37 -7.92 -12.11
N ASN A 353 -0.11 -6.94 -12.88
CA ASN A 353 -1.42 -6.99 -13.50
C ASN A 353 -1.53 -8.16 -14.50
N GLU A 354 -0.48 -8.43 -15.28
CA GLU A 354 -0.37 -9.60 -16.16
C GLU A 354 -0.48 -10.91 -15.36
N HIS A 355 0.33 -11.05 -14.29
CA HIS A 355 0.38 -12.27 -13.48
C HIS A 355 -0.98 -12.62 -12.84
N PHE A 356 -1.73 -11.61 -12.42
CA PHE A 356 -3.04 -11.78 -11.78
C PHE A 356 -4.23 -11.56 -12.73
N ASN A 357 -3.98 -11.49 -14.04
CA ASN A 357 -4.98 -11.30 -15.09
C ASN A 357 -5.94 -10.12 -14.79
N LYS A 358 -5.35 -8.99 -14.39
CA LYS A 358 -6.04 -7.72 -14.16
C LYS A 358 -6.05 -6.92 -15.44
N LYS A 359 -7.24 -6.57 -15.91
CA LYS A 359 -7.43 -5.80 -17.14
C LYS A 359 -8.66 -4.91 -17.01
N ILE A 360 -8.67 -3.81 -17.76
CA ILE A 360 -9.77 -2.85 -17.81
C ILE A 360 -11.06 -3.53 -18.28
N GLY A 361 -10.96 -4.40 -19.31
CA GLY A 361 -12.12 -5.00 -19.96
C GLY A 361 -12.85 -3.99 -20.84
N ASP A 362 -14.17 -4.13 -20.97
CA ASP A 362 -15.02 -3.30 -21.84
C ASP A 362 -15.56 -2.05 -21.13
N LYS A 363 -14.87 -1.60 -20.07
CA LYS A 363 -15.30 -0.47 -19.24
C LYS A 363 -14.97 0.87 -19.88
N LEU A 364 -15.83 1.85 -19.62
CA LEU A 364 -15.59 3.23 -20.04
C LEU A 364 -14.50 3.87 -19.17
N ASN A 365 -13.70 4.73 -19.77
CA ASN A 365 -12.64 5.46 -19.09
C ASN A 365 -13.14 6.84 -18.64
N PHE A 366 -13.26 7.03 -17.32
CA PHE A 366 -13.67 8.24 -16.63
C PHE A 366 -12.50 9.03 -16.03
N PHE A 367 -11.24 8.61 -16.26
CA PHE A 367 -10.11 9.46 -15.92
C PHE A 367 -10.17 10.76 -16.73
N ILE A 368 -10.12 11.88 -16.02
CA ILE A 368 -10.06 13.20 -16.62
C ILE A 368 -8.64 13.41 -17.14
N LYS A 369 -8.50 13.68 -18.43
CA LYS A 369 -7.20 13.96 -19.03
C LYS A 369 -6.65 15.29 -18.48
N PRO A 370 -5.41 15.32 -17.97
CA PRO A 370 -4.72 16.56 -17.61
C PRO A 370 -4.65 17.51 -18.81
N LYS A 371 -4.89 18.81 -18.61
CA LYS A 371 -4.85 19.79 -19.71
C LYS A 371 -3.44 20.18 -20.09
N ASP A 372 -2.56 20.25 -19.09
CA ASP A 372 -1.15 20.61 -19.22
C ASP A 372 -0.28 19.84 -18.21
N GLU A 373 1.02 20.11 -18.22
CA GLU A 373 1.96 19.47 -17.30
C GLU A 373 1.69 19.83 -15.83
N MET A 374 1.18 21.04 -15.56
CA MET A 374 0.84 21.50 -14.22
C MET A 374 -0.35 20.70 -13.64
N ASP A 375 -1.27 20.27 -14.49
CA ASP A 375 -2.35 19.36 -14.12
C ASP A 375 -1.85 17.97 -13.70
N THR A 376 -0.69 17.53 -14.19
CA THR A 376 -0.08 16.25 -13.76
C THR A 376 0.69 16.33 -12.44
N LYS A 377 0.96 17.54 -11.94
CA LYS A 377 1.77 17.80 -10.73
C LYS A 377 0.91 18.25 -9.56
N LEU A 378 1.39 18.04 -8.35
CA LEU A 378 0.79 18.52 -7.11
C LEU A 378 1.71 19.56 -6.46
N TYR A 379 1.10 20.63 -5.92
CA TYR A 379 1.79 21.72 -5.26
C TYR A 379 1.11 22.03 -3.94
N LEU A 380 1.80 21.90 -2.81
CA LEU A 380 1.23 22.20 -1.50
C LEU A 380 1.48 23.67 -1.16
N SER A 381 0.42 24.42 -0.88
CA SER A 381 0.51 25.81 -0.44
C SER A 381 1.11 25.92 0.97
N ILE A 382 1.94 26.93 1.14
CA ILE A 382 2.56 27.31 2.40
C ILE A 382 2.09 28.72 2.71
N ASP A 383 1.30 28.86 3.78
CA ASP A 383 0.77 30.15 4.20
C ASP A 383 1.89 31.04 4.75
N ARG A 384 2.32 32.02 3.95
CA ARG A 384 3.31 33.03 4.33
C ARG A 384 2.91 34.39 3.81
N LYS A 385 3.19 35.43 4.59
CA LYS A 385 2.96 36.81 4.16
C LYS A 385 4.04 37.23 3.17
N PHE A 386 3.60 37.70 2.02
CA PHE A 386 4.46 38.32 1.02
C PHE A 386 4.62 39.80 1.38
N ASN A 387 5.84 40.24 1.70
CA ASN A 387 6.12 41.61 2.09
C ASN A 387 7.31 42.15 1.30
N ASN A 388 7.18 43.36 0.75
CA ASN A 388 8.24 44.05 -0.01
C ASN A 388 8.93 43.18 -1.07
N GLY A 389 8.16 42.36 -1.79
CA GLY A 389 8.71 41.56 -2.88
C GLY A 389 9.28 40.18 -2.48
N VAL A 390 9.23 39.82 -1.18
CA VAL A 390 9.93 38.65 -0.62
C VAL A 390 9.05 37.89 0.38
N ILE A 391 9.27 36.57 0.51
CA ILE A 391 8.74 35.72 1.59
C ILE A 391 9.88 35.19 2.44
N GLN A 392 9.71 35.20 3.77
CA GLN A 392 10.59 34.47 4.69
C GLN A 392 10.02 33.09 5.01
N PHE A 393 10.83 32.05 4.84
CA PHE A 393 10.50 30.67 5.20
C PHE A 393 11.76 29.93 5.67
N GLN A 394 11.69 29.22 6.79
CA GLN A 394 12.83 28.50 7.38
C GLN A 394 14.12 29.36 7.47
N ASN A 395 13.97 30.59 7.98
CA ASN A 395 15.03 31.59 8.09
C ASN A 395 15.76 31.94 6.76
N LYS A 396 15.10 31.71 5.62
CA LYS A 396 15.58 32.08 4.29
C LYS A 396 14.57 32.97 3.60
N PHE A 397 15.07 33.81 2.70
CA PHE A 397 14.27 34.77 1.94
C PHE A 397 14.13 34.31 0.49
N TYR A 398 12.89 34.24 0.01
CA TYR A 398 12.54 33.73 -1.30
C TYR A 398 11.91 34.82 -2.18
N ILE A 399 12.33 34.84 -3.44
CA ILE A 399 11.74 35.68 -4.49
C ILE A 399 11.27 34.83 -5.67
N PRO A 400 10.23 35.26 -6.40
CA PRO A 400 9.88 34.64 -7.67
C PRO A 400 10.86 35.05 -8.77
N VAL A 401 11.33 34.08 -9.54
CA VAL A 401 12.17 34.33 -10.72
C VAL A 401 11.53 33.76 -11.98
N THR A 402 11.82 34.43 -13.10
CA THR A 402 11.56 33.96 -14.47
C THR A 402 12.57 32.88 -14.85
N ASP A 403 12.37 32.23 -16.00
CA ASP A 403 13.27 31.18 -16.51
C ASP A 403 14.70 31.71 -16.75
N ASP A 404 14.84 32.99 -17.11
CA ASP A 404 16.12 33.71 -17.22
C ASP A 404 16.73 34.08 -15.86
N ASN A 405 16.18 33.56 -14.76
CA ASN A 405 16.58 33.83 -13.38
C ASN A 405 16.45 35.31 -12.95
N LYS A 406 15.69 36.11 -13.70
CA LYS A 406 15.39 37.52 -13.37
C LYS A 406 14.21 37.62 -12.41
N TYR A 407 14.26 38.58 -11.50
CA TYR A 407 13.18 38.87 -10.56
C TYR A 407 11.85 39.12 -11.29
N LYS A 408 10.81 38.41 -10.88
CA LYS A 408 9.45 38.64 -11.38
C LYS A 408 8.79 39.73 -10.55
N ILE A 409 8.62 40.90 -11.15
CA ILE A 409 7.85 42.00 -10.55
C ILE A 409 6.40 41.55 -10.39
N ILE A 410 5.88 41.71 -9.17
CA ILE A 410 4.50 41.41 -8.81
C ILE A 410 3.73 42.71 -8.73
N GLN A 411 2.62 42.80 -9.47
CA GLN A 411 1.72 43.94 -9.42
C GLN A 411 0.81 43.86 -8.19
N ASN A 412 0.34 45.01 -7.70
CA ASN A 412 -0.61 45.06 -6.60
C ASN A 412 -1.94 44.38 -6.97
N GLY A 413 -2.52 43.63 -6.03
CA GLY A 413 -3.80 42.94 -6.20
C GLY A 413 -3.74 41.56 -6.86
N VAL A 414 -2.54 41.01 -7.08
CA VAL A 414 -2.34 39.70 -7.71
C VAL A 414 -2.46 38.56 -6.68
N GLU A 415 -3.16 37.47 -7.05
CA GLU A 415 -3.17 36.24 -6.25
C GLU A 415 -1.78 35.59 -6.30
N LEU A 416 -1.15 35.50 -5.12
CA LEU A 416 0.17 34.91 -4.93
C LEU A 416 0.08 33.77 -3.93
N ARG A 417 0.58 32.60 -4.32
CA ARG A 417 0.72 31.44 -3.42
C ARG A 417 2.15 30.94 -3.43
N PHE A 418 2.76 30.84 -2.26
CA PHE A 418 4.04 30.15 -2.08
C PHE A 418 3.75 28.66 -1.90
N VAL A 419 4.39 27.82 -2.71
CA VAL A 419 4.09 26.38 -2.75
C VAL A 419 5.37 25.56 -2.78
N HIS A 420 5.29 24.28 -2.42
CA HIS A 420 6.34 23.31 -2.73
C HIS A 420 5.80 22.12 -3.51
N ASN A 421 6.64 21.52 -4.35
CA ASN A 421 6.29 20.34 -5.15
C ASN A 421 6.62 19.02 -4.43
N SER A 422 6.40 17.91 -5.12
CA SER A 422 6.71 16.55 -4.67
C SER A 422 8.20 16.26 -4.47
N ASN A 423 9.09 17.12 -4.99
CA ASN A 423 10.55 17.06 -4.81
C ASN A 423 11.06 18.01 -3.71
N ASN A 424 10.16 18.64 -2.95
CA ASN A 424 10.51 19.67 -1.95
C ASN A 424 11.18 20.93 -2.53
N GLU A 425 10.95 21.21 -3.81
CA GLU A 425 11.36 22.46 -4.44
C GLU A 425 10.26 23.51 -4.28
N TYR A 426 10.66 24.77 -4.06
CA TYR A 426 9.75 25.87 -3.79
C TYR A 426 9.44 26.69 -5.04
N PHE A 427 8.19 27.14 -5.14
CA PHE A 427 7.68 27.92 -6.26
C PHE A 427 6.71 29.00 -5.79
N PHE A 428 6.46 29.96 -6.67
CA PHE A 428 5.38 30.93 -6.57
C PHE A 428 4.37 30.66 -7.67
N ILE A 429 3.10 30.55 -7.31
CA ILE A 429 2.00 30.59 -8.27
C ILE A 429 1.45 32.01 -8.28
N ILE A 430 1.58 32.68 -9.43
CA ILE A 430 1.18 34.07 -9.64
C ILE A 430 0.25 34.11 -10.86
N ASN A 431 -1.02 34.48 -10.68
CA ASN A 431 -2.04 34.44 -11.74
C ASN A 431 -2.07 33.09 -12.50
N ASN A 432 -2.09 31.98 -11.76
CA ASN A 432 -2.03 30.61 -12.29
C ASN A 432 -0.80 30.26 -13.14
N LYS A 433 0.26 31.06 -13.10
CA LYS A 433 1.56 30.73 -13.69
C LYS A 433 2.56 30.37 -12.61
N LEU A 434 3.35 29.34 -12.85
CA LEU A 434 4.37 28.85 -11.95
C LEU A 434 5.69 29.61 -12.19
N PHE A 435 6.32 30.06 -11.11
CA PHE A 435 7.63 30.70 -11.11
C PHE A 435 8.52 30.02 -10.07
N LYS A 436 9.79 29.76 -10.40
CA LYS A 436 10.72 29.15 -9.45
C LYS A 436 10.98 30.10 -8.28
N ALA A 437 11.05 29.58 -7.06
CA ALA A 437 11.49 30.36 -5.92
C ALA A 437 13.02 30.33 -5.82
N ARG A 438 13.66 31.50 -5.86
CA ARG A 438 15.09 31.64 -5.64
C ARG A 438 15.36 32.17 -4.25
N ILE A 439 16.34 31.60 -3.58
CA ILE A 439 16.85 32.10 -2.30
C ILE A 439 17.72 33.35 -2.58
N LEU A 440 17.47 34.42 -1.83
CA LEU A 440 18.33 35.61 -1.84
C LEU A 440 19.68 35.30 -1.18
N ARG A 441 20.76 35.72 -1.84
CA ARG A 441 22.11 35.66 -1.29
C ARG A 441 22.31 36.79 -0.27
N ASP A 442 23.31 36.64 0.60
CA ASP A 442 23.56 37.62 1.67
C ASP A 442 23.92 39.01 1.15
N ASP A 443 24.52 39.14 -0.03
CA ASP A 443 24.79 40.42 -0.69
C ASP A 443 23.51 41.11 -1.18
N GLU A 444 22.47 40.35 -1.50
CA GLU A 444 21.17 40.84 -2.01
C GLU A 444 20.18 41.19 -0.89
N LEU A 445 20.45 40.76 0.36
CA LEU A 445 19.59 41.05 1.50
C LEU A 445 19.73 42.51 1.95
N THR A 446 18.58 43.14 2.22
CA THR A 446 18.56 44.45 2.91
C THR A 446 19.10 44.31 4.32
N GLU A 447 19.56 45.41 4.92
CA GLU A 447 20.04 45.40 6.31
C GLU A 447 19.01 44.86 7.30
N PHE A 448 17.72 45.18 7.10
CA PHE A 448 16.65 44.66 7.94
C PHE A 448 16.46 43.15 7.75
N GLN A 449 16.53 42.64 6.52
CA GLN A 449 16.45 41.20 6.26
C GLN A 449 17.64 40.45 6.86
N LYS A 450 18.85 41.02 6.78
CA LYS A 450 20.05 40.50 7.46
C LYS A 450 19.84 40.44 8.97
N PHE A 451 19.32 41.51 9.57
CA PHE A 451 18.98 41.56 10.99
C PHE A 451 17.99 40.46 11.37
N CYS A 452 16.88 40.32 10.63
CA CYS A 452 15.91 39.25 10.86
C CYS A 452 16.53 37.86 10.72
N LYS A 453 17.42 37.65 9.74
CA LYS A 453 18.12 36.38 9.53
C LYS A 453 19.02 36.02 10.72
N THR A 454 19.85 36.96 11.16
CA THR A 454 20.79 36.76 12.27
C THR A 454 20.06 36.39 13.55
N PHE A 455 19.00 37.14 13.87
CA PHE A 455 18.26 36.99 15.12
C PHE A 455 17.05 36.06 15.00
N HIS A 456 16.90 35.30 13.91
CA HIS A 456 15.78 34.39 13.65
C HIS A 456 14.39 35.04 13.85
N LEU A 457 14.26 36.32 13.51
CA LEU A 457 13.04 37.10 13.66
C LEU A 457 12.12 36.98 12.44
N PHE A 458 10.82 37.10 12.66
CA PHE A 458 9.82 37.15 11.60
C PHE A 458 9.87 38.50 10.87
N TYR A 459 10.15 38.47 9.57
CA TYR A 459 10.27 39.64 8.71
C TYR A 459 8.95 40.40 8.51
N ASP A 460 7.83 39.68 8.62
CA ASP A 460 6.48 40.22 8.50
C ASP A 460 5.88 40.71 9.83
N ASP A 461 6.66 40.70 10.91
CA ASP A 461 6.26 41.21 12.23
C ASP A 461 6.75 42.65 12.45
N LYS A 462 5.82 43.54 12.78
CA LYS A 462 6.08 44.94 13.10
C LYS A 462 7.04 45.09 14.30
N ARG A 463 7.04 44.14 15.24
CA ARG A 463 7.95 44.15 16.41
C ARG A 463 9.40 43.97 15.99
N SER A 464 9.67 43.11 15.01
CA SER A 464 11.00 42.92 14.41
C SER A 464 11.51 44.21 13.79
N GLU A 465 10.63 44.95 13.11
CA GLU A 465 10.96 46.24 12.51
C GLU A 465 11.30 47.29 13.58
N CYS A 466 10.51 47.37 14.66
CA CYS A 466 10.81 48.24 15.80
C CYS A 466 12.17 47.91 16.44
N LEU A 467 12.46 46.62 16.65
CA LEU A 467 13.73 46.16 17.19
C LEU A 467 14.91 46.53 16.28
N TYR A 468 14.77 46.32 14.97
CA TYR A 468 15.79 46.73 14.00
C TYR A 468 16.03 48.24 14.03
N ARG A 469 14.97 49.06 14.06
CA ARG A 469 15.09 50.52 14.12
C ARG A 469 15.80 50.98 15.40
N ALA A 470 15.45 50.40 16.54
CA ALA A 470 16.12 50.67 17.81
C ALA A 470 17.61 50.26 17.76
N ALA A 471 17.89 49.06 17.25
CA ALA A 471 19.24 48.55 17.16
C ALA A 471 20.12 49.36 16.19
N LYS A 472 19.56 49.81 15.07
CA LYS A 472 20.22 50.68 14.10
C LYS A 472 20.52 52.06 14.71
N ALA A 473 19.54 52.68 15.36
CA ALA A 473 19.74 53.96 16.03
C ALA A 473 20.85 53.90 17.08
N SER A 474 20.91 52.85 17.90
CA SER A 474 21.98 52.65 18.88
C SER A 474 23.34 52.41 18.21
N LYS A 475 23.38 51.62 17.13
CA LYS A 475 24.60 51.36 16.35
C LYS A 475 25.17 52.63 15.72
N ASP A 476 24.33 53.56 15.30
CA ASP A 476 24.77 54.83 14.69
C ASP A 476 25.14 55.87 15.77
N PHE A 477 24.39 55.91 16.88
CA PHE A 477 24.59 56.88 17.96
C PHE A 477 25.84 56.60 18.81
N LEU A 478 26.09 55.34 19.18
CA LEU A 478 27.20 54.99 20.08
C LEU A 478 28.57 55.40 19.50
N PRO A 479 28.93 55.10 18.24
CA PRO A 479 30.19 55.55 17.65
C PRO A 479 30.30 57.08 17.55
N TYR A 480 29.20 57.77 17.24
CA TYR A 480 29.18 59.24 17.21
C TYR A 480 29.47 59.82 18.60
N LEU A 481 28.81 59.32 19.64
CA LEU A 481 29.05 59.72 21.01
C LEU A 481 30.50 59.43 21.42
N ARG A 482 31.04 58.26 21.05
CA ARG A 482 32.43 57.89 21.33
C ARG A 482 33.41 58.87 20.68
N LYS A 483 33.22 59.16 19.39
CA LYS A 483 34.03 60.13 18.67
C LYS A 483 33.98 61.52 19.31
N LEU A 484 32.80 61.97 19.73
CA LEU A 484 32.63 63.26 20.39
C LEU A 484 33.39 63.31 21.73
N ILE A 485 33.33 62.24 22.53
CA ILE A 485 34.10 62.09 23.79
C ILE A 485 35.61 62.13 23.50
N ASP A 486 36.07 61.39 22.48
CA ASP A 486 37.48 61.32 22.11
C ASP A 486 37.97 62.68 21.56
N ASP A 487 37.17 63.38 20.74
CA ASP A 487 37.49 64.70 20.18
C ASP A 487 37.60 65.77 21.28
N ILE A 488 36.68 65.78 22.26
CA ILE A 488 36.71 66.69 23.43
C ILE A 488 37.92 66.38 24.31
N SER A 489 38.24 65.10 24.48
CA SER A 489 39.39 64.65 25.26
C SER A 489 40.71 65.07 24.60
N ASN A 490 40.83 64.95 23.27
CA ASN A 490 42.03 65.30 22.50
C ASN A 490 42.26 66.80 22.32
N THR A 491 41.20 67.63 22.35
CA THR A 491 41.30 69.09 22.20
C THR A 491 41.57 69.83 23.51
N SER A 492 41.46 69.16 24.65
CA SER A 492 41.59 69.79 25.97
C SER A 492 43.00 69.63 26.56
N ASN A 493 43.78 70.72 26.64
CA ASN A 493 44.92 70.82 27.56
C ASN A 493 44.37 70.92 28.99
N CYS A 494 44.13 69.74 29.57
CA CYS A 494 43.24 69.49 30.70
C CYS A 494 43.66 70.21 31.99
N SER A 495 43.14 71.42 32.21
CA SER A 495 43.31 72.20 33.46
C SER A 495 41.97 72.69 34.06
N ASN A 496 40.83 72.33 33.44
CA ASN A 496 39.49 72.70 33.91
C ASN A 496 38.76 71.48 34.51
N GLU A 497 38.59 71.47 35.83
CA GLU A 497 38.05 70.36 36.62
C GLU A 497 36.61 70.00 36.24
N LEU A 498 35.79 71.00 35.91
CA LEU A 498 34.42 70.82 35.42
C LEU A 498 34.35 70.09 34.08
N LEU A 499 35.36 70.26 33.22
CA LEU A 499 35.44 69.58 31.92
C LEU A 499 35.75 68.08 32.11
N LYS A 500 36.59 67.73 33.10
CA LYS A 500 36.89 66.34 33.48
C LYS A 500 35.67 65.62 34.04
N GLU A 501 34.89 66.28 34.90
CA GLU A 501 33.66 65.69 35.44
C GLU A 501 32.62 65.43 34.33
N ASN A 502 32.45 66.38 33.41
CA ASN A 502 31.54 66.20 32.27
C ASN A 502 32.00 65.08 31.32
N LEU A 503 33.31 64.94 31.08
CA LEU A 503 33.87 63.84 30.29
C LEU A 503 33.67 62.47 30.98
N ASN A 504 33.90 62.39 32.30
CA ASN A 504 33.63 61.16 33.07
C ASN A 504 32.15 60.78 33.05
N MET A 505 31.25 61.76 33.17
CA MET A 505 29.81 61.54 33.05
C MET A 505 29.42 61.06 31.66
N ALA A 506 30.00 61.65 30.60
CA ALA A 506 29.77 61.21 29.23
C ALA A 506 30.28 59.77 28.98
N GLU A 507 31.43 59.38 29.53
CA GLU A 507 31.94 57.99 29.49
C GLU A 507 31.04 57.00 30.25
N LEU A 508 30.53 57.39 31.42
CA LEU A 508 29.56 56.60 32.18
C LEU A 508 28.25 56.40 31.40
N ILE A 509 27.75 57.46 30.76
CA ILE A 509 26.56 57.40 29.89
C ILE A 509 26.83 56.49 28.69
N TYR A 510 27.97 56.64 28.02
CA TYR A 510 28.36 55.79 26.89
C TYR A 510 28.41 54.30 27.29
N LYS A 511 29.07 53.99 28.42
CA LYS A 511 29.19 52.62 28.92
C LYS A 511 27.82 52.02 29.26
N SER A 512 26.98 52.75 29.98
CA SER A 512 25.62 52.32 30.31
C SER A 512 24.75 52.06 29.07
N LEU A 513 24.79 52.96 28.08
CA LEU A 513 24.06 52.77 26.83
C LEU A 513 24.59 51.60 26.01
N SER A 514 25.92 51.40 25.96
CA SER A 514 26.54 50.26 25.30
C SER A 514 26.16 48.94 25.97
N ASP A 515 26.17 48.87 27.31
CA ASP A 515 25.80 47.66 28.05
C ASP A 515 24.31 47.34 27.87
N ASN A 516 23.44 48.36 27.91
CA ASN A 516 22.01 48.18 27.61
C ASN A 516 21.76 47.73 26.17
N TYR A 517 22.53 48.25 25.20
CA TYR A 517 22.46 47.79 23.81
C TYR A 517 22.88 46.33 23.66
N LYS A 518 23.95 45.90 24.34
CA LYS A 518 24.34 44.48 24.38
C LYS A 518 23.27 43.61 25.01
N LEU A 519 22.73 44.01 26.16
CA LEU A 519 21.65 43.30 26.84
C LEU A 519 20.40 43.16 25.95
N LEU A 520 20.07 44.20 25.18
CA LEU A 520 18.98 44.15 24.20
C LEU A 520 19.25 43.06 23.15
N LEU A 521 20.43 43.03 22.53
CA LEU A 521 20.79 42.00 21.53
C LEU A 521 20.78 40.59 22.12
N ASP A 522 21.38 40.41 23.31
CA ASP A 522 21.41 39.13 24.02
C ASP A 522 19.99 38.64 24.37
N SER A 523 19.08 39.56 24.73
CA SER A 523 17.69 39.22 25.02
C SER A 523 16.93 38.76 23.78
N VAL A 524 17.23 39.36 22.62
CA VAL A 524 16.65 38.99 21.33
C VAL A 524 17.16 37.61 20.90
N GLU A 525 18.44 37.31 21.07
CA GLU A 525 19.00 35.98 20.77
C GLU A 525 18.39 34.88 21.67
N LYS A 526 18.21 35.17 22.96
CA LYS A 526 17.60 34.22 23.91
C LYS A 526 16.12 33.95 23.62
N THR A 527 15.38 34.98 23.22
CA THR A 527 13.94 34.82 22.88
C THR A 527 13.72 34.15 21.53
N ALA A 528 14.66 34.25 20.61
CA ALA A 528 14.59 33.56 19.32
C ALA A 528 15.02 32.08 19.38
N SER A 529 15.68 31.66 20.46
CA SER A 529 16.14 30.28 20.70
C SER A 529 15.10 29.38 21.39
N ASN A 530 14.00 29.96 21.89
CA ASN A 530 12.84 29.29 22.48
C ASN A 530 11.65 29.35 21.52
#